data_AF-A0A3B0B7P2-F1
#
_entry.id   AF-A0A3B0B7P2-F1
#
_cell.length_a   1.000
_cell.length_b   1.000
_cell.length_c   1.000
_cell.angle_alpha   90.00
_cell.angle_beta   90.00
_cell.angle_gamma   90.00
#
_symmetry.space_group_name_H-M   'P 1'
#
loop_
_entity.id
_entity.type
_entity.pdbx_description
1 polymer ?
#
loop_
_entity_poly.entity_id
_entity_poly.type
_entity_poly.pdbx_seq_one_letter_code
_entity_poly.pdbx_strand_id
1 'polypeptide(L)'
;MPDLFSQIFSGTLGVVALVFYILVAVSLWKVFTKAGYPGILALIPLVNLVVLVRISGMSGWFALLYLIPVVNFVFGIIVAFKLGERFGKGGFFSFFLLVLFPYIGYLIIGFGDARYREA
;
A
#
# COMPACT_ATOMS: atom_id res chain seq x y z
N MET A 1 24.64 12.26 18.61
CA MET A 1 23.67 12.51 17.51
C MET A 1 24.30 12.50 16.11
N PRO A 2 25.47 13.12 15.83
CA PRO A 2 26.12 12.98 14.53
C PRO A 2 26.45 11.51 14.15
N ASP A 3 26.71 10.65 15.14
CA ASP A 3 27.00 9.23 14.93
C ASP A 3 25.77 8.40 14.51
N LEU A 4 24.55 8.85 14.86
CA LEU A 4 23.30 8.22 14.45
C LEU A 4 23.00 8.55 12.98
N PHE A 5 23.18 9.81 12.60
CA PHE A 5 23.03 10.26 11.23
C PHE A 5 24.10 9.64 10.32
N SER A 6 25.35 9.58 10.78
CA SER A 6 26.36 8.83 10.04
C SER A 6 25.94 7.37 9.93
N GLN A 7 25.63 6.62 11.01
CA GLN A 7 25.19 5.22 10.89
C GLN A 7 23.98 4.96 9.95
N ILE A 8 23.03 5.89 9.86
CA ILE A 8 21.88 5.81 8.93
C ILE A 8 22.30 6.07 7.48
N PHE A 9 23.24 7.00 7.25
CA PHE A 9 23.67 7.45 5.92
C PHE A 9 25.06 6.95 5.49
N SER A 10 25.79 6.21 6.33
CA SER A 10 27.21 5.84 6.18
C SER A 10 27.43 4.41 5.68
N GLY A 11 26.40 3.75 5.14
CA GLY A 11 26.54 2.38 4.70
C GLY A 11 25.57 2.03 3.59
N THR A 12 25.98 1.07 2.77
CA THR A 12 25.20 0.40 1.72
C THR A 12 23.74 0.15 2.13
N LEU A 13 23.47 -0.14 3.42
CA LEU A 13 22.13 -0.35 3.97
C LEU A 13 21.19 0.87 3.85
N GLY A 14 21.68 2.09 4.08
CA GLY A 14 20.87 3.31 3.96
C GLY A 14 20.44 3.58 2.52
N VAL A 15 21.35 3.34 1.57
CA VAL A 15 21.06 3.43 0.13
C VAL A 15 20.02 2.36 -0.29
N VAL A 16 20.19 1.12 0.17
CA VAL A 16 19.23 0.04 -0.11
C VAL A 16 17.84 0.36 0.44
N ALA A 17 17.75 0.87 1.68
CA ALA A 17 16.49 1.26 2.28
C ALA A 17 15.80 2.39 1.51
N LEU A 18 16.56 3.40 1.06
CA LEU A 18 16.04 4.50 0.26
C LEU A 18 15.50 4.02 -1.10
N VAL A 19 16.25 3.16 -1.80
CA VAL A 19 15.80 2.57 -3.07
C VAL A 19 14.54 1.74 -2.88
N PHE A 20 14.50 0.92 -1.82
CA PHE A 20 13.33 0.11 -1.49
C PHE A 20 12.11 0.99 -1.18
N TYR A 21 12.28 2.06 -0.40
CA TYR A 21 11.23 3.02 -0.10
C TYR A 21 10.65 3.66 -1.37
N ILE A 22 11.51 4.15 -2.27
CA ILE A 22 11.09 4.76 -3.55
C ILE A 22 10.31 3.74 -4.37
N LEU A 23 10.81 2.51 -4.47
CA LEU A 23 10.19 1.43 -5.22
C LEU A 23 8.78 1.10 -4.69
N VAL A 24 8.60 1.03 -3.37
CA VAL A 24 7.28 0.83 -2.75
C VAL A 24 6.38 2.05 -2.97
N ALA A 25 6.89 3.27 -2.81
CA ALA A 25 6.14 4.50 -3.02
C ALA A 25 5.59 4.61 -4.46
N VAL A 26 6.44 4.32 -5.45
CA VAL A 26 6.02 4.31 -6.87
C VAL A 26 5.06 3.14 -7.15
N SER A 27 5.22 2.00 -6.48
CA SER A 27 4.25 0.89 -6.61
C SER A 27 2.84 1.31 -6.18
N LEU A 28 2.71 1.98 -5.02
CA LEU A 28 1.43 2.43 -4.51
C LEU A 28 0.85 3.57 -5.36
N TRP A 29 1.70 4.48 -5.85
CA TRP A 29 1.32 5.46 -6.87
C TRP A 29 0.67 4.77 -8.08
N LYS A 30 1.29 3.70 -8.59
CA LYS A 30 0.75 2.95 -9.73
C LYS A 30 -0.58 2.29 -9.40
N VAL A 31 -0.74 1.68 -8.23
CA VAL A 31 -2.03 1.13 -7.76
C VAL A 31 -3.13 2.20 -7.82
N PHE A 32 -2.86 3.41 -7.33
CA PHE A 32 -3.82 4.51 -7.32
C PHE A 32 -4.18 4.96 -8.74
N THR A 33 -3.18 5.16 -9.60
CA THR A 33 -3.41 5.54 -11.00
C THR A 33 -4.21 4.50 -11.78
N LYS A 34 -3.99 3.20 -11.51
CA LYS A 34 -4.76 2.12 -12.12
C LYS A 34 -6.23 2.12 -11.70
N ALA A 35 -6.52 2.61 -10.51
CA ALA A 35 -7.87 2.76 -9.99
C ALA A 35 -8.49 4.14 -10.31
N GLY A 36 -7.89 4.93 -11.21
CA GLY A 36 -8.41 6.22 -11.65
C GLY A 36 -8.14 7.40 -10.71
N TYR A 37 -7.36 7.21 -9.63
CA TYR A 37 -6.99 8.28 -8.71
C TYR A 37 -5.63 8.91 -9.08
N PRO A 38 -5.42 10.21 -8.81
CA PRO A 38 -4.09 10.81 -8.94
C PRO A 38 -3.08 10.07 -8.05
N GLY A 39 -2.01 9.54 -8.63
CA GLY A 39 -1.07 8.70 -7.89
C GLY A 39 -0.31 9.42 -6.78
N ILE A 40 -0.20 10.75 -6.85
CA ILE A 40 0.37 11.59 -5.79
C ILE A 40 -0.37 11.42 -4.46
N LEU A 41 -1.67 11.07 -4.49
CA LEU A 41 -2.45 10.81 -3.28
C LEU A 41 -1.94 9.61 -2.48
N ALA A 42 -1.17 8.71 -3.09
CA ALA A 42 -0.52 7.59 -2.40
C ALA A 42 0.60 8.04 -1.46
N LEU A 43 1.20 9.21 -1.72
CA LEU A 43 2.33 9.74 -0.95
C LEU A 43 1.91 10.64 0.20
N ILE A 44 0.69 11.18 0.15
CA ILE A 44 0.18 12.08 1.19
C ILE A 44 -0.31 11.23 2.37
N PRO A 45 0.27 11.40 3.58
CA PRO A 45 -0.19 10.69 4.77
C PRO A 45 -1.68 10.94 5.05
N LEU A 46 -2.37 9.94 5.60
CA LEU A 46 -3.83 9.89 5.82
C LEU A 46 -4.68 9.82 4.55
N VAL A 47 -4.40 10.66 3.55
CA VAL A 47 -5.12 10.65 2.27
C VAL A 47 -4.95 9.31 1.57
N ASN A 48 -3.75 8.75 1.61
CA ASN A 48 -3.48 7.42 1.07
C ASN A 48 -4.38 6.33 1.70
N LEU A 49 -4.62 6.37 3.01
CA LEU A 49 -5.52 5.41 3.68
C LEU A 49 -6.96 5.57 3.20
N VAL A 50 -7.47 6.80 3.15
CA VAL A 50 -8.84 7.10 2.70
C VAL A 50 -9.05 6.61 1.27
N VAL A 51 -8.11 6.92 0.37
CA VAL A 51 -8.21 6.54 -1.04
C VAL A 51 -8.02 5.05 -1.22
N LEU A 52 -7.08 4.40 -0.52
CA LEU A 52 -6.90 2.95 -0.58
C LEU A 52 -8.17 2.19 -0.16
N VAL A 53 -8.84 2.67 0.89
CA VAL A 53 -10.14 2.13 1.32
C VAL A 53 -11.20 2.34 0.22
N ARG A 54 -11.23 3.50 -0.45
CA ARG A 54 -12.14 3.71 -1.60
C ARG A 54 -11.85 2.76 -2.76
N ILE A 55 -10.57 2.59 -3.11
CA ILE A 55 -10.12 1.65 -4.14
C ILE A 55 -10.52 0.20 -3.78
N SER A 56 -10.54 -0.15 -2.49
CA SER A 56 -11.04 -1.46 -2.05
C SER A 56 -12.57 -1.62 -2.15
N GLY A 57 -13.29 -0.65 -2.73
CA GLY A 57 -14.74 -0.67 -2.88
C GLY A 57 -15.47 -0.47 -1.55
N MET A 58 -14.96 0.43 -0.71
CA MET A 58 -15.56 0.79 0.57
C MET A 58 -15.69 2.32 0.69
N SER A 59 -16.55 2.79 1.60
CA SER A 59 -16.60 4.21 1.93
C SER A 59 -15.27 4.67 2.54
N GLY A 60 -14.72 5.78 2.05
CA GLY A 60 -13.46 6.34 2.56
C GLY A 60 -13.50 6.70 4.05
N TRP A 61 -14.69 6.89 4.62
CA TRP A 61 -14.89 7.12 6.06
C TRP A 61 -14.40 5.95 6.93
N PHE A 62 -14.41 4.73 6.40
CA PHE A 62 -13.88 3.57 7.14
C PHE A 62 -12.37 3.65 7.38
N ALA A 63 -11.65 4.56 6.72
CA ALA A 63 -10.24 4.80 7.05
C ALA A 63 -10.03 5.27 8.50
N LEU A 64 -11.05 5.85 9.15
CA LEU A 64 -11.01 6.18 10.58
C LEU A 64 -10.81 4.94 11.48
N LEU A 65 -11.21 3.75 11.01
CA LEU A 65 -10.98 2.50 11.74
C LEU A 65 -9.48 2.17 11.90
N TYR A 66 -8.61 2.73 11.04
CA TYR A 66 -7.16 2.61 11.22
C TYR A 66 -6.61 3.37 12.43
N LEU A 67 -7.37 4.32 13.00
CA LEU A 67 -6.97 5.06 14.20
C LEU A 67 -7.26 4.29 15.49
N ILE A 68 -8.09 3.23 15.41
CA ILE A 68 -8.47 2.43 16.57
C ILE A 68 -7.48 1.26 16.68
N PRO A 69 -6.71 1.14 17.78
CA PRO A 69 -5.82 0.01 18.00
C PRO A 69 -6.54 -1.33 17.90
N VAL A 70 -5.86 -2.36 17.41
CA VAL A 70 -6.39 -3.73 17.14
C VAL A 70 -7.38 -3.78 15.98
N VAL A 71 -8.37 -2.89 15.95
CA VAL A 71 -9.32 -2.77 14.84
C VAL A 71 -8.59 -2.42 13.54
N ASN A 72 -7.57 -1.57 13.60
CA ASN A 72 -6.73 -1.23 12.46
C ASN A 72 -6.10 -2.45 11.76
N PHE A 73 -5.69 -3.46 12.53
CA PHE A 73 -5.09 -4.68 12.01
C PHE A 73 -6.12 -5.57 11.32
N VAL A 74 -7.24 -5.84 12.00
CA VAL A 74 -8.36 -6.62 11.44
C VAL A 74 -8.92 -5.95 10.20
N PHE A 75 -9.14 -4.64 10.26
CA PHE A 75 -9.63 -3.86 9.13
C PHE A 75 -8.63 -3.81 7.98
N GLY A 76 -7.33 -3.74 8.27
CA GLY A 76 -6.27 -3.85 7.27
C GLY A 76 -6.33 -5.15 6.47
N ILE A 77 -6.61 -6.28 7.12
CA ILE A 77 -6.83 -7.56 6.46
C ILE A 77 -8.04 -7.48 5.51
N ILE A 78 -9.16 -6.92 5.97
CA ILE A 78 -10.37 -6.77 5.14
C ILE A 78 -10.07 -5.92 3.90
N VAL A 79 -9.42 -4.76 4.08
CA VAL A 79 -9.01 -3.87 2.98
C VAL A 79 -8.11 -4.61 1.99
N ALA A 80 -7.14 -5.39 2.47
CA ALA A 80 -6.23 -6.16 1.62
C ALA A 80 -6.96 -7.19 0.75
N PHE A 81 -7.93 -7.91 1.31
CA PHE A 81 -8.74 -8.88 0.55
C PHE A 81 -9.61 -8.21 -0.50
N LYS A 82 -10.34 -7.15 -0.13
CA LYS A 82 -11.18 -6.41 -1.06
C LYS A 82 -10.36 -5.71 -2.15
N LEU A 83 -9.18 -5.17 -1.80
CA LEU A 83 -8.26 -4.59 -2.78
C LEU A 83 -7.81 -5.65 -3.78
N GLY A 84 -7.38 -6.83 -3.31
CA GLY A 84 -7.01 -7.93 -4.19
C GLY A 84 -8.14 -8.31 -5.14
N GLU A 85 -9.37 -8.44 -4.64
CA GLU A 85 -10.56 -8.72 -5.45
C GLU A 85 -10.79 -7.67 -6.54
N ARG A 86 -10.67 -6.37 -6.20
CA ARG A 86 -10.79 -5.25 -7.14
C ARG A 86 -9.72 -5.26 -8.23
N PHE A 87 -8.59 -5.90 -8.00
CA PHE A 87 -7.53 -6.13 -8.99
C PHE A 87 -7.54 -7.54 -9.60
N GLY A 88 -8.63 -8.29 -9.42
CA GLY A 88 -8.81 -9.63 -9.98
C GLY A 88 -7.91 -10.69 -9.35
N LYS A 89 -7.47 -10.49 -8.12
CA LYS A 89 -6.62 -11.42 -7.36
C LYS A 89 -7.46 -12.21 -6.35
N GLY A 90 -7.18 -13.51 -6.23
CA GLY A 90 -7.87 -14.39 -5.29
C GLY A 90 -7.35 -14.29 -3.85
N GLY A 91 -8.04 -14.96 -2.93
CA GLY A 91 -7.73 -14.89 -1.48
C GLY A 91 -6.31 -15.31 -1.11
N PHE A 92 -5.71 -16.27 -1.83
CA PHE A 92 -4.31 -16.67 -1.60
C PHE A 92 -3.34 -15.50 -1.86
N PHE A 93 -3.52 -14.79 -2.98
CA PHE A 93 -2.73 -13.60 -3.29
C PHE A 93 -2.92 -12.53 -2.22
N SER A 94 -4.18 -12.25 -1.83
CA SER A 94 -4.48 -11.22 -0.85
C SER A 94 -3.85 -11.53 0.51
N PHE A 95 -3.95 -12.77 1.00
CA PHE A 95 -3.36 -13.16 2.28
C PHE A 95 -1.84 -13.07 2.26
N PHE A 96 -1.18 -13.76 1.32
CA PHE A 96 0.28 -13.82 1.33
C PHE A 96 0.94 -12.51 0.90
N LEU A 97 0.38 -11.81 -0.08
CA LEU A 97 1.05 -10.68 -0.73
C LEU A 97 0.45 -9.32 -0.38
N LEU A 98 -0.76 -9.23 0.16
CA LEU A 98 -1.32 -7.96 0.62
C LEU A 98 -1.43 -7.86 2.15
N VAL A 99 -1.43 -8.99 2.88
CA VAL A 99 -1.38 -8.99 4.35
C VAL A 99 0.03 -9.27 4.87
N LEU A 100 0.64 -10.40 4.49
CA LEU A 100 1.94 -10.81 5.04
C LEU A 100 3.12 -10.05 4.39
N PHE A 101 3.07 -9.84 3.08
CA PHE A 101 4.12 -9.14 2.32
C PHE A 101 3.58 -7.99 1.45
N PRO A 102 2.91 -6.99 2.04
CA PRO A 102 2.15 -5.95 1.32
C PRO A 102 2.97 -5.20 0.27
N TYR A 103 4.25 -4.95 0.55
CA TYR A 103 5.16 -4.27 -0.38
C TYR A 103 5.31 -5.02 -1.71
N ILE A 104 5.38 -6.36 -1.67
CA ILE A 104 5.48 -7.21 -2.86
C ILE A 104 4.13 -7.24 -3.58
N GLY A 105 3.00 -7.34 -2.87
CA GLY A 105 1.69 -7.31 -3.48
C GLY A 105 1.40 -5.99 -4.20
N TYR A 106 1.75 -4.85 -3.61
CA TYR A 106 1.61 -3.54 -4.26
C TYR A 106 2.50 -3.40 -5.49
N LEU A 107 3.70 -3.96 -5.50
CA LEU A 107 4.54 -4.02 -6.71
C LEU A 107 3.88 -4.82 -7.83
N ILE A 108 3.37 -6.00 -7.51
CA ILE A 108 2.73 -6.88 -8.50
C ILE A 108 1.44 -6.24 -9.03
N ILE A 109 0.64 -5.62 -8.17
CA ILE A 109 -0.58 -4.90 -8.61
C ILE A 109 -0.21 -3.66 -9.41
N GLY A 110 0.73 -2.85 -8.91
CA GLY A 110 1.11 -1.57 -9.50
C GLY A 110 1.74 -1.72 -10.88
N PHE A 111 2.70 -2.64 -11.03
CA PHE A 111 3.48 -2.79 -12.26
C PHE A 111 3.08 -3.98 -13.13
N GLY A 112 2.39 -4.99 -12.59
CA GLY A 112 1.92 -6.14 -13.37
C GLY A 112 0.68 -5.82 -14.23
N ASP A 113 0.11 -6.82 -14.89
CA ASP A 113 -1.03 -6.63 -15.81
C ASP A 113 -2.40 -6.54 -15.11
N ALA A 114 -2.42 -6.54 -13.76
CA ALA A 114 -3.64 -6.41 -13.00
C ALA A 114 -4.39 -5.12 -13.38
N ARG A 115 -5.67 -5.27 -13.74
CA ARG A 115 -6.58 -4.18 -14.09
C ARG A 115 -7.58 -3.99 -12.96
N TYR A 116 -7.83 -2.73 -12.62
CA TYR A 116 -8.84 -2.38 -11.63
C TYR A 116 -10.24 -2.67 -12.19
N ARG A 117 -11.11 -3.25 -11.35
CA ARG A 117 -12.49 -3.59 -11.67
C ARG A 117 -13.40 -2.80 -10.73
N GLU A 118 -14.07 -1.81 -11.29
CA GLU A 118 -15.25 -1.24 -10.65
C GLU A 118 -16.35 -2.30 -10.75
N ALA A 119 -16.75 -2.79 -9.58
CA ALA A 119 -17.91 -3.67 -9.37
C ALA A 119 -18.96 -2.85 -8.65
#